data_AF-A0A356R8D8-F1
#
_entry.id   AF-A0A356R8D8-F1
#
_cell.length_a   1.000
_cell.length_b   1.000
_cell.length_c   1.000
_cell.angle_alpha   90.00
_cell.angle_beta   90.00
_cell.angle_gamma   90.00
#
_symmetry.space_group_name_H-M   'P 1'
#
loop_
_entity.id
_entity.type
_entity.pdbx_description
1 polymer ?
#
loop_
_entity_poly.entity_id
_entity_poly.type
_entity_poly.pdbx_seq_one_letter_code
_entity_poly.pdbx_strand_id
1 'polypeptide(L)'
;MGSGTGSRPEGGESLSNGAFRAKDCLNKLAEHIPGKAVEIVSHGEIFAALLGHAENTPMPKRTLTHHVPTGSVSELIMTNTGWHLFEEGNLPLE
;
A
#
# COMPACT_ATOMS: atom_id res chain seq x y z
N MET A 1 0.75 6.87 18.63
CA MET A 1 0.91 7.82 17.51
C MET A 1 2.37 7.79 17.07
N GLY A 2 2.70 6.97 16.07
CA GLY A 2 4.02 6.96 15.46
C GLY A 2 4.04 8.00 14.34
N SER A 3 4.92 8.99 14.44
CA SER A 3 5.05 10.05 13.45
C SER A 3 5.57 9.45 12.14
N GLY A 4 4.80 9.58 11.05
CA GLY A 4 5.18 9.23 9.68
C GLY A 4 6.33 10.08 9.10
N THR A 5 7.28 10.51 9.94
CA THR A 5 8.38 11.43 9.65
C THR A 5 9.64 10.74 9.10
N GLY A 6 9.58 9.45 8.78
CA GLY A 6 10.65 8.78 8.04
C GLY A 6 11.91 8.43 8.83
N SER A 7 11.99 8.72 10.14
CA SER A 7 13.07 8.20 10.99
C SER A 7 12.73 6.78 11.45
N ARG A 8 13.62 5.83 11.15
CA ARG A 8 13.54 4.44 11.63
C ARG A 8 13.47 4.45 13.17
N PRO A 9 12.45 3.84 13.81
CA PRO A 9 12.44 3.69 15.26
C PRO A 9 13.60 2.78 15.70
N GLU A 10 14.14 3.02 16.90
CA GLU A 10 15.22 2.21 17.45
C GLU A 10 14.80 0.73 17.53
N GLY A 11 15.58 -0.15 16.92
CA GLY A 11 15.27 -1.59 16.82
C GLY A 11 14.15 -1.97 15.83
N GLY A 12 13.49 -1.02 15.18
CA GLY A 12 12.36 -1.29 14.26
C GLY A 12 12.70 -1.20 12.76
N GLU A 13 11.67 -1.30 11.92
CA GLU A 13 11.73 -1.10 10.46
C GLU A 13 11.26 0.32 10.09
N SER A 14 11.87 0.94 9.08
CA SER A 14 11.32 2.19 8.52
C SER A 14 10.14 1.89 7.61
N LEU A 15 9.16 2.79 7.55
CA LEU A 15 8.02 2.66 6.64
C LEU A 15 8.47 2.46 5.17
N SER A 16 9.52 3.16 4.74
CA SER A 16 10.08 3.02 3.40
C SER A 16 10.58 1.60 3.10
N ASN A 17 11.24 0.94 4.05
CA ASN A 17 11.74 -0.42 3.88
C ASN A 17 10.59 -1.43 3.85
N GLY A 18 9.62 -1.29 4.76
CA GLY A 18 8.42 -2.12 4.78
C GLY A 18 7.63 -1.99 3.48
N ALA A 19 7.44 -0.76 2.99
CA ALA A 19 6.76 -0.47 1.73
C ALA A 19 7.50 -1.04 0.51
N PHE A 20 8.83 -0.92 0.47
CA PHE A 20 9.65 -1.49 -0.60
C PHE A 20 9.51 -3.02 -0.64
N ARG A 21 9.62 -3.67 0.53
CA ARG A 21 9.47 -5.12 0.67
C ARG A 21 8.07 -5.59 0.25
N ALA A 22 7.02 -4.91 0.72
CA ALA A 22 5.64 -5.24 0.36
C ALA A 22 5.40 -5.09 -1.16
N LYS A 23 5.89 -4.01 -1.77
CA LYS A 23 5.82 -3.80 -3.21
C LYS A 23 6.53 -4.90 -3.99
N ASP A 24 7.75 -5.25 -3.60
CA ASP A 24 8.53 -6.31 -4.26
C ASP A 24 7.81 -7.66 -4.20
N CYS A 25 7.22 -8.01 -3.05
CA CYS A 25 6.40 -9.21 -2.91
C CYS A 25 5.20 -9.21 -3.87
N LEU A 26 4.48 -8.09 -3.99
CA LEU A 26 3.30 -7.98 -4.84
C LEU A 26 3.65 -7.97 -6.34
N ASN A 27 4.76 -7.32 -6.73
CA ASN A 27 5.28 -7.40 -8.10
C ASN A 27 5.60 -8.85 -8.49
N LYS A 28 6.34 -9.57 -7.63
CA LYS A 28 6.64 -10.99 -7.85
C LYS A 28 5.36 -11.80 -7.91
N LEU A 29 4.38 -11.55 -7.04
CA LEU A 29 3.11 -12.26 -7.06
C LEU A 29 2.37 -12.06 -8.40
N ALA A 30 2.29 -10.83 -8.90
CA ALA A 30 1.64 -10.53 -10.18
C ALA A 30 2.31 -11.23 -11.37
N GLU A 31 3.64 -11.42 -11.33
CA GLU A 31 4.36 -12.20 -12.34
C GLU A 31 3.99 -13.69 -12.31
N HIS A 32 3.70 -14.25 -11.13
CA HIS A 32 3.39 -15.68 -10.98
C HIS A 32 1.93 -16.02 -11.26
N ILE A 33 1.01 -15.08 -11.07
CA ILE A 33 -0.44 -15.29 -11.24
C ILE A 33 -1.10 -14.18 -12.07
N PRO A 34 -0.71 -14.01 -13.36
CA PRO A 34 -1.22 -12.93 -14.20
C PRO A 34 -2.73 -13.06 -14.44
N GLY A 35 -3.43 -11.92 -14.41
CA GLY A 35 -4.86 -11.82 -14.72
C GLY A 35 -5.79 -12.39 -13.65
N LYS A 36 -5.32 -12.57 -12.41
CA LYS A 36 -6.12 -13.00 -11.26
C LYS A 36 -6.38 -11.84 -10.31
N ALA A 37 -7.59 -11.79 -9.76
CA ALA A 37 -7.88 -10.97 -8.59
C ALA A 37 -7.32 -11.67 -7.34
N VAL A 38 -6.67 -10.90 -6.47
CA VAL A 38 -6.04 -11.40 -5.25
C VAL A 38 -6.41 -10.48 -4.10
N GLU A 39 -6.89 -11.04 -3.01
CA GLU A 39 -7.12 -10.31 -1.77
C GLU A 39 -5.84 -10.32 -0.91
N ILE A 40 -5.42 -9.14 -0.47
CA ILE A 40 -4.25 -8.96 0.38
C ILE A 40 -4.74 -8.36 1.69
N VAL A 41 -4.33 -8.94 2.81
CA VAL A 41 -4.59 -8.40 4.15
C VAL A 41 -3.27 -7.90 4.74
N SER A 42 -3.26 -6.64 5.16
CA SER A 42 -2.09 -5.97 5.71
C SER A 42 -2.50 -4.84 6.66
N HIS A 43 -1.55 -4.02 7.06
CA HIS A 43 -1.75 -2.91 7.98
C HIS A 43 -1.95 -1.58 7.24
N GLY A 44 -2.67 -0.65 7.86
CA GLY A 44 -3.05 0.63 7.25
C GLY A 44 -1.86 1.46 6.76
N GLU A 45 -0.74 1.49 7.48
CA GLU A 45 0.45 2.25 7.08
C GLU A 45 1.13 1.66 5.83
N ILE A 46 1.17 0.33 5.72
CA ILE A 46 1.69 -0.35 4.53
C ILE A 46 0.76 -0.10 3.34
N PHE A 47 -0.55 -0.21 3.53
CA PHE A 47 -1.50 0.10 2.46
C PHE A 47 -1.41 1.55 2.02
N ALA A 48 -1.38 2.52 2.94
CA ALA A 48 -1.18 3.93 2.59
C ALA A 48 0.11 4.13 1.76
N ALA A 49 1.18 3.42 2.10
CA ALA A 49 2.42 3.46 1.34
C ALA A 49 2.32 2.82 -0.06
N LEU A 50 1.53 1.76 -0.24
CA LEU A 50 1.28 1.11 -1.53
C LEU A 50 0.31 1.91 -2.41
N LEU A 51 -0.78 2.45 -1.84
CA LEU A 51 -1.72 3.34 -2.52
C LEU A 51 -0.99 4.59 -3.04
N GLY A 52 -0.18 5.21 -2.19
CA GLY A 52 0.68 6.31 -2.61
C GLY A 52 1.80 5.92 -3.57
N HIS A 53 2.11 4.63 -3.75
CA HIS A 53 2.95 4.21 -4.87
C HIS A 53 2.19 4.24 -6.19
N ALA A 54 0.97 3.70 -6.23
CA ALA A 54 0.11 3.72 -7.41
C ALA A 54 -0.19 5.16 -7.86
N GLU A 55 -0.47 6.05 -6.92
CA GLU A 55 -0.81 7.46 -7.19
C GLU A 55 0.42 8.40 -7.32
N ASN A 56 1.64 7.85 -7.32
CA ASN A 56 2.88 8.65 -7.37
C ASN A 56 3.03 9.70 -6.24
N THR A 57 2.36 9.49 -5.11
CA THR A 57 2.47 10.33 -3.92
C THR A 57 3.88 10.21 -3.30
N PRO A 58 4.58 11.34 -2.99
CA PRO A 58 5.87 11.29 -2.33
C PRO A 58 5.80 10.56 -0.98
N MET A 59 6.79 9.69 -0.69
CA MET A 59 6.80 8.83 0.51
C MET A 59 6.43 9.57 1.82
N PRO A 60 6.97 10.76 2.13
CA PRO A 60 6.64 11.47 3.37
C PRO A 60 5.18 11.94 3.48
N LYS A 61 4.44 11.98 2.35
CA LYS A 61 3.04 12.42 2.30
C LYS A 61 2.04 11.27 2.27
N ARG A 62 2.49 10.03 2.04
CA ARG A 62 1.58 8.90 1.76
C ARG A 62 0.58 8.63 2.88
N THR A 63 1.03 8.58 4.14
CA THR A 63 0.16 8.35 5.30
C THR A 63 -0.71 9.55 5.66
N LEU A 64 -0.45 10.73 5.09
CA LEU A 64 -1.28 11.93 5.25
C LEU A 64 -2.33 12.02 4.15
N THR A 65 -2.00 11.55 2.95
CA THR A 65 -2.88 11.62 1.77
C THR A 65 -3.81 10.42 1.69
N HIS A 66 -3.32 9.21 1.96
CA HIS A 66 -4.09 7.98 1.82
C HIS A 66 -4.54 7.50 3.20
N HIS A 67 -5.85 7.62 3.45
CA HIS A 67 -6.44 7.18 4.71
C HIS A 67 -7.00 5.78 4.54
N VAL A 68 -6.56 4.85 5.39
CA VAL A 68 -6.97 3.44 5.36
C VAL A 68 -7.71 3.11 6.66
N PRO A 69 -9.04 3.33 6.72
CA PRO A 69 -9.85 2.95 7.86
C PRO A 69 -9.72 1.45 8.19
N THR A 70 -9.95 1.09 9.46
CA THR A 70 -10.02 -0.33 9.82
C THR A 70 -11.21 -0.98 9.11
N GLY A 71 -10.96 -2.11 8.45
CA GLY A 71 -11.98 -2.84 7.70
C GLY A 71 -12.29 -2.27 6.30
N SER A 72 -11.60 -1.22 5.87
CA SER A 72 -11.76 -0.72 4.50
C SER A 72 -11.07 -1.61 3.47
N VAL A 73 -11.62 -1.63 2.27
CA VAL A 73 -11.09 -2.28 1.07
C VAL A 73 -10.67 -1.22 0.07
N SER A 74 -9.52 -1.43 -0.57
CA SER A 74 -9.07 -0.64 -1.72
C SER A 74 -8.76 -1.59 -2.87
N GLU A 75 -8.99 -1.14 -4.10
CA GLU A 75 -8.71 -1.91 -5.31
C GLU A 75 -7.57 -1.27 -6.12
N LEU A 76 -6.60 -2.11 -6.48
CA LEU A 76 -5.43 -1.75 -7.26
C LEU A 76 -5.36 -2.64 -8.50
N ILE A 77 -5.08 -2.04 -9.66
CA ILE A 77 -4.87 -2.76 -10.91
C ILE A 77 -3.38 -2.70 -11.25
N MET A 78 -2.73 -3.86 -11.32
CA MET A 78 -1.33 -3.99 -11.73
C MET A 78 -1.26 -4.34 -13.22
N THR A 79 -0.58 -3.51 -14.00
CA THR A 79 -0.34 -3.71 -15.43
C THR A 79 1.16 -3.71 -15.75
N ASN A 80 1.50 -3.97 -17.00
CA ASN A 80 2.87 -3.81 -17.51
C ASN A 80 3.37 -2.36 -17.50
N THR A 81 2.48 -1.36 -17.37
CA THR A 81 2.84 0.06 -17.33
C THR A 81 2.93 0.60 -15.90
N GLY A 82 2.45 -0.12 -14.90
CA GLY A 82 2.52 0.28 -13.50
C GLY A 82 1.32 -0.17 -12.68
N TRP A 83 1.20 0.43 -11.51
CA TRP A 83 0.09 0.21 -10.58
C TRP A 83 -0.89 1.37 -10.71
N HIS A 84 -2.18 1.07 -10.75
CA HIS A 84 -3.24 2.06 -10.90
C HIS A 84 -4.23 1.90 -9.75
N LEU A 85 -4.56 2.98 -9.07
CA LEU A 85 -5.60 2.99 -8.06
C LEU A 85 -6.95 3.02 -8.76
N PHE A 86 -7.76 2.00 -8.49
CA PHE A 86 -9.14 1.96 -8.98
C PHE A 86 -10.09 2.52 -7.93
N GLU A 87 -9.94 2.10 -6.67
CA GLU A 87 -10.80 2.52 -5.58
C GLU A 87 -10.05 2.53 -4.25
N GLU A 88 -10.35 3.50 -3.37
CA GLU A 88 -9.67 3.66 -2.08
C GLU A 88 -10.66 3.72 -0.92
N GLY A 89 -10.44 2.88 0.10
CA GLY A 89 -11.00 3.09 1.44
C GLY A 89 -12.48 2.76 1.58
N ASN A 90 -13.03 1.90 0.72
CA ASN A 90 -14.43 1.49 0.79
C ASN A 90 -14.72 0.63 2.01
N LEU A 91 -15.72 1.01 2.79
CA LEU A 91 -16.25 0.16 3.84
C LEU A 91 -17.30 -0.78 3.23
N PRO A 92 -17.25 -2.09 3.53
CA PRO A 92 -18.32 -2.99 3.15
C PRO A 92 -19.66 -2.44 3.66
N LEU A 93 -20.67 -2.39 2.79
CA LEU A 93 -22.03 -2.07 3.23
C LEU A 93 -22.50 -3.18 4.18
N GLU A 94 -22.95 -2.79 5.38
CA GLU A 94 -23.56 -3.69 6.37
C GLU A 94 -24.83 -4.36 5.85
#